data_AF-S8C2R8-F1
#
_entry.id   AF-S8C2R8-F1
#
_cell.length_a   1.000
_cell.length_b   1.000
_cell.length_c   1.000
_cell.angle_alpha   90.00
_cell.angle_beta   90.00
_cell.angle_gamma   90.00
#
_symmetry.space_group_name_H-M   'P 1'
#
loop_
_entity.id
_entity.type
_entity.pdbx_description
1 polymer ?
#
loop_
_entity_poly.entity_id
_entity_poly.type
_entity_poly.pdbx_seq_one_letter_code
_entity_poly.pdbx_strand_id
1 'polypeptide(L)'
;MASHRLPLILLLVSSLLLSFSECRDLPAISSGDSIVPRSENEMQSMFESWIVQQKRSYSSSVEKDKRFGIFKDNLKYVDAHNALANQTFKLGLNRFADLTNNEFRANFLGLNSKPPGSKGSVKSNIDVPDASALPASVDWRTKGVVNPIKDQGQCGKIFLLLKTLNSKVRFG
;
A
#
# COMPACT_ATOMS: atom_id res chain seq x y z
N MET A 1 -5.77 -44.79 69.34
CA MET A 1 -7.12 -44.26 69.06
C MET A 1 -6.96 -42.91 68.41
N ALA A 2 -7.38 -42.83 67.15
CA ALA A 2 -7.31 -41.65 66.31
C ALA A 2 -8.27 -40.56 66.81
N SER A 3 -7.87 -39.30 66.69
CA SER A 3 -8.84 -38.27 66.34
C SER A 3 -8.15 -37.07 65.70
N HIS A 4 -8.39 -36.96 64.40
CA HIS A 4 -8.07 -35.86 63.52
C HIS A 4 -8.60 -34.53 64.07
N ARG A 5 -7.74 -33.52 64.20
CA ARG A 5 -8.16 -32.11 64.31
C ARG A 5 -7.27 -31.19 63.46
N LEU A 6 -7.33 -31.41 62.16
CA LEU A 6 -7.43 -30.34 61.16
C LEU A 6 -8.78 -30.63 60.48
N PRO A 7 -9.72 -29.68 60.23
CA PRO A 7 -9.48 -28.33 59.70
C PRO A 7 -10.52 -27.24 60.13
N LEU A 8 -10.10 -26.00 60.40
CA LEU A 8 -11.09 -24.90 60.55
C LEU A 8 -10.62 -23.53 60.03
N ILE A 9 -9.67 -23.54 59.08
CA ILE A 9 -9.24 -22.31 58.39
C ILE A 9 -9.52 -22.39 56.88
N LEU A 10 -10.07 -23.51 56.38
CA LEU A 10 -10.33 -23.71 54.95
C LEU A 10 -11.82 -23.59 54.54
N LEU A 11 -12.66 -22.97 55.37
CA LEU A 11 -14.11 -22.82 55.10
C LEU A 11 -14.61 -21.37 55.06
N LEU A 12 -13.71 -20.37 54.98
CA LEU A 12 -14.11 -18.95 54.91
C LEU A 12 -13.71 -18.21 53.62
N VAL A 13 -13.29 -18.91 52.57
CA VAL A 13 -13.01 -18.27 51.25
C VAL A 13 -13.82 -18.88 50.09
N SER A 14 -14.88 -19.64 50.39
CA SER A 14 -15.68 -20.36 49.37
C SER A 14 -17.04 -19.71 49.04
N SER A 15 -17.34 -18.49 49.47
CA SER A 15 -18.67 -17.89 49.30
C SER A 15 -18.64 -16.49 48.70
N LEU A 16 -18.06 -16.34 47.50
CA LEU A 16 -18.45 -15.24 46.61
C LEU A 16 -18.26 -15.56 45.12
N LEU A 17 -18.95 -16.61 44.68
CA LEU A 17 -19.51 -16.73 43.33
C LEU A 17 -20.95 -17.22 43.61
N LEU A 18 -22.01 -16.50 43.25
CA LEU A 18 -22.55 -16.51 41.89
C LEU A 18 -23.68 -15.46 41.73
N SER A 19 -23.55 -14.65 40.67
CA SER A 19 -24.61 -14.22 39.73
C SER A 19 -25.62 -13.14 40.13
N PHE A 20 -25.70 -12.06 39.35
CA PHE A 20 -26.89 -11.72 38.53
C PHE A 20 -26.51 -10.71 37.43
N SER A 21 -27.05 -10.98 36.26
CA SER A 21 -26.94 -10.26 34.99
C SER A 21 -27.32 -8.78 35.10
N GLU A 22 -26.44 -7.88 34.64
CA GLU A 22 -26.86 -6.66 33.94
C GLU A 22 -26.26 -6.72 32.54
N CYS A 23 -27.01 -7.35 31.63
CA CYS A 23 -26.91 -7.11 30.20
C CYS A 23 -27.27 -5.63 29.98
N ARG A 24 -26.28 -4.75 30.00
CA ARG A 24 -26.49 -3.37 29.56
C ARG A 24 -26.64 -3.39 28.06
N ASP A 25 -27.90 -3.39 27.63
CA ASP A 25 -28.31 -3.01 26.29
C ASP A 25 -27.82 -1.59 25.96
N LEU A 26 -26.94 -1.51 24.96
CA LEU A 26 -26.77 -0.45 23.95
C LEU A 26 -26.38 0.98 24.40
N PRO A 27 -25.61 1.69 23.56
CA PRO A 27 -26.26 2.37 22.45
C PRO A 27 -25.94 1.69 21.14
N ALA A 28 -26.97 1.51 20.32
CA ALA A 28 -26.80 1.41 18.89
C ALA A 28 -26.24 2.77 18.46
N ILE A 29 -24.92 2.88 18.35
CA ILE A 29 -24.34 4.00 17.62
C ILE A 29 -24.55 3.68 16.14
N SER A 30 -25.72 4.15 15.72
CA SER A 30 -26.06 4.50 14.36
C SER A 30 -24.86 5.20 13.70
N SER A 31 -24.41 4.65 12.58
CA SER A 31 -23.98 5.41 11.41
C SER A 31 -22.91 6.48 11.67
N GLY A 32 -21.64 6.05 11.77
CA GLY A 32 -20.51 6.96 11.71
C GLY A 32 -19.20 6.19 11.80
N ASP A 33 -18.67 5.78 10.64
CA ASP A 33 -17.39 5.09 10.49
C ASP A 33 -16.27 5.94 11.14
N SER A 34 -15.99 5.66 12.40
CA SER A 34 -14.98 6.35 13.17
C SER A 34 -13.66 5.69 12.82
N ILE A 35 -12.80 6.40 12.10
CA ILE A 35 -11.45 5.94 11.76
C ILE A 35 -10.69 5.74 13.08
N VAL A 36 -10.70 4.51 13.60
CA VAL A 36 -9.87 4.12 14.74
C VAL A 36 -8.42 4.08 14.22
N PRO A 37 -7.51 4.95 14.71
CA PRO A 37 -6.13 4.91 14.29
C PRO A 37 -5.53 3.55 14.65
N ARG A 38 -4.80 2.93 13.70
CA ARG A 38 -4.11 1.66 13.96
C ARG A 38 -3.15 1.78 15.12
N SER A 39 -3.06 0.71 15.91
CA SER A 39 -2.10 0.64 17.01
C SER A 39 -0.67 0.53 16.47
N GLU A 40 0.31 0.98 17.25
CA GLU A 40 1.73 0.83 16.89
C GLU A 40 2.13 -0.64 16.70
N ASN A 41 1.62 -1.55 17.53
CA ASN A 41 1.89 -2.98 17.42
C ASN A 41 1.35 -3.59 16.12
N GLU A 42 0.15 -3.16 15.69
CA GLU A 42 -0.43 -3.56 14.41
C GLU A 42 0.44 -3.06 13.24
N MET A 43 0.81 -1.77 13.27
CA MET A 43 1.67 -1.19 12.23
C MET A 43 3.04 -1.88 12.16
N GLN A 44 3.62 -2.25 13.31
CA GLN A 44 4.88 -3.02 13.36
C GLN A 44 4.71 -4.39 12.70
N SER A 45 3.64 -5.12 13.05
CA SER A 45 3.36 -6.45 12.46
C SER A 45 3.17 -6.37 10.93
N MET A 46 2.45 -5.34 10.46
CA MET A 46 2.29 -5.07 9.03
C MET A 46 3.63 -4.75 8.37
N PHE A 47 4.50 -3.97 9.01
CA PHE A 47 5.81 -3.63 8.48
C PHE A 47 6.73 -4.85 8.35
N GLU A 48 6.81 -5.70 9.37
CA GLU A 48 7.61 -6.94 9.30
C GLU A 48 7.11 -7.88 8.20
N SER A 49 5.79 -8.03 8.08
CA SER A 49 5.18 -8.81 7.00
C SER A 49 5.50 -8.22 5.63
N TRP A 50 5.41 -6.90 5.50
CA TRP A 50 5.70 -6.19 4.26
C TRP A 50 7.19 -6.29 3.87
N ILE A 51 8.13 -6.22 4.83
CA ILE A 51 9.57 -6.40 4.58
C ILE A 51 9.82 -7.75 3.91
N VAL A 52 9.22 -8.82 4.44
CA VAL A 52 9.36 -10.18 3.89
C VAL A 52 8.77 -10.26 2.47
N GLN A 53 7.56 -9.75 2.29
CA GLN A 53 6.87 -9.77 0.99
C GLN A 53 7.64 -8.99 -0.09
N GLN A 54 8.20 -7.83 0.27
CA GLN A 54 8.96 -6.97 -0.65
C GLN A 54 10.45 -7.33 -0.71
N LYS A 55 10.90 -8.36 0.00
CA LYS A 55 12.30 -8.80 0.10
C LYS A 55 13.23 -7.64 0.48
N ARG A 56 12.82 -6.82 1.43
CA ARG A 56 13.61 -5.69 1.94
C ARG A 56 14.67 -6.15 2.91
N SER A 57 15.82 -5.48 2.87
CA SER A 57 16.87 -5.54 3.88
C SER A 57 17.39 -4.14 4.14
N TYR A 58 17.81 -3.89 5.37
CA TYR A 58 18.34 -2.59 5.81
C TYR A 58 19.74 -2.76 6.39
N SER A 59 20.58 -1.75 6.22
CA SER A 59 21.99 -1.79 6.63
C SER A 59 22.18 -1.75 8.15
N SER A 60 21.22 -1.19 8.88
CA SER A 60 21.26 -1.02 10.33
C SER A 60 19.86 -1.01 10.94
N SER A 61 19.77 -1.23 12.25
CA SER A 61 18.54 -1.04 13.02
C SER A 61 18.04 0.41 12.90
N VAL A 62 18.95 1.39 12.98
CA VAL A 62 18.62 2.81 12.83
C VAL A 62 17.97 3.10 11.47
N GLU A 63 18.48 2.50 10.39
CA GLU A 63 17.85 2.62 9.08
C GLU A 63 16.47 1.94 9.06
N LYS A 64 16.35 0.73 9.62
CA LYS A 64 15.07 0.02 9.72
C LYS A 64 14.03 0.84 10.47
N ASP A 65 14.40 1.48 11.58
CA ASP A 65 13.51 2.32 12.39
C ASP A 65 13.08 3.58 11.64
N LYS A 66 14.01 4.23 10.92
CA LYS A 66 13.67 5.34 10.01
C LYS A 66 12.66 4.91 8.96
N ARG A 67 12.90 3.75 8.33
CA ARG A 67 12.03 3.19 7.27
C ARG A 67 10.67 2.80 7.82
N PHE A 68 10.61 2.29 9.05
CA PHE A 68 9.36 2.04 9.75
C PHE A 68 8.56 3.32 9.98
N GLY A 69 9.21 4.41 10.43
CA GLY A 69 8.56 5.72 10.56
C GLY A 69 7.90 6.18 9.28
N ILE A 70 8.62 6.11 8.16
CA ILE A 70 8.11 6.47 6.83
C ILE A 70 6.94 5.54 6.42
N PHE A 71 7.07 4.24 6.69
CA PHE A 71 6.02 3.26 6.41
C PHE A 71 4.73 3.58 7.16
N LYS A 72 4.81 3.98 8.44
CA LYS A 72 3.64 4.40 9.22
C LYS A 72 2.97 5.62 8.63
N ASP A 73 3.74 6.62 8.23
CA ASP A 73 3.20 7.84 7.62
C ASP A 73 2.48 7.53 6.30
N ASN A 74 3.07 6.67 5.47
CA ASN A 74 2.46 6.22 4.23
C ASN A 74 1.21 5.36 4.47
N LEU A 75 1.20 4.51 5.51
CA LEU A 75 0.04 3.70 5.87
C LEU A 75 -1.14 4.56 6.33
N LYS A 76 -0.88 5.56 7.19
CA LYS A 76 -1.89 6.53 7.61
C LYS A 76 -2.45 7.31 6.42
N TYR A 77 -1.58 7.69 5.48
CA TYR A 77 -2.01 8.36 4.24
C TYR A 77 -2.92 7.46 3.39
N VAL A 78 -2.57 6.18 3.24
CA VAL A 78 -3.38 5.18 2.52
C VAL A 78 -4.75 5.02 3.17
N ASP A 79 -4.83 4.89 4.49
CA ASP A 79 -6.09 4.74 5.21
C ASP A 79 -6.97 5.98 5.06
N ALA A 80 -6.39 7.16 5.29
CA ALA A 80 -7.11 8.41 5.18
C ALA A 80 -7.67 8.61 3.76
N HIS A 81 -6.89 8.31 2.72
CA HIS A 81 -7.36 8.37 1.34
C HIS A 81 -8.50 7.36 1.10
N ASN A 82 -8.32 6.11 1.52
CA ASN A 82 -9.28 5.04 1.26
C ASN A 82 -10.59 5.15 2.06
N ALA A 83 -10.58 5.90 3.17
CA ALA A 83 -11.78 6.18 3.97
C ALA A 83 -12.69 7.26 3.36
N LEU A 84 -12.19 8.05 2.40
CA LEU A 84 -12.98 9.08 1.73
C LEU A 84 -13.98 8.45 0.74
N ALA A 85 -15.27 8.73 0.92
CA ALA A 85 -16.34 8.13 0.10
C ALA A 85 -16.29 8.49 -1.40
N ASN A 86 -15.68 9.63 -1.76
CA ASN A 86 -15.70 10.16 -3.12
C ASN A 86 -14.42 9.90 -3.93
N GLN A 87 -13.65 8.85 -3.57
CA GLN A 87 -12.45 8.50 -4.31
C GLN A 87 -12.75 7.56 -5.48
N THR A 88 -12.23 7.92 -6.66
CA THR A 88 -12.34 7.08 -7.87
C THR A 88 -11.29 5.96 -7.92
N PHE A 89 -10.34 5.95 -6.98
CA PHE A 89 -9.30 4.96 -6.87
C PHE A 89 -8.89 4.74 -5.41
N LYS A 90 -8.31 3.56 -5.13
CA LYS A 90 -7.76 3.22 -3.83
C LYS A 90 -6.23 3.21 -3.87
N LEU A 91 -5.63 3.57 -2.75
CA LEU A 91 -4.21 3.43 -2.51
C LEU A 91 -3.90 2.11 -1.79
N GLY A 92 -2.66 1.66 -1.90
CA GLY A 92 -2.17 0.47 -1.21
C GLY A 92 -0.68 0.56 -0.95
N LEU A 93 -0.22 -0.18 0.06
CA LEU A 93 1.19 -0.30 0.39
C LEU A 93 1.91 -1.13 -0.68
N ASN A 94 2.68 -0.47 -1.53
CA ASN A 94 3.49 -1.11 -2.57
C ASN A 94 4.98 -1.14 -2.16
N ARG A 95 5.87 -1.50 -3.09
CA ARG A 95 7.33 -1.56 -2.86
C ARG A 95 8.01 -0.24 -2.48
N PHE A 96 7.29 0.88 -2.54
CA PHE A 96 7.77 2.23 -2.21
C PHE A 96 7.24 2.72 -0.87
N ALA A 97 6.54 1.86 -0.10
CA ALA A 97 5.91 2.25 1.15
C ALA A 97 6.87 2.72 2.25
N ASP A 98 8.17 2.42 2.17
CA ASP A 98 9.21 2.87 3.09
C ASP A 98 10.01 4.09 2.56
N LEU A 99 9.55 4.70 1.47
CA LEU A 99 10.17 5.88 0.86
C LEU A 99 9.32 7.13 1.11
N THR A 100 10.01 8.23 1.38
CA THR A 100 9.38 9.55 1.31
C THR A 100 9.08 9.93 -0.14
N ASN A 101 8.15 10.86 -0.35
CA ASN A 101 7.86 11.36 -1.68
C ASN A 101 9.12 11.94 -2.35
N ASN A 102 9.97 12.65 -1.60
CA ASN A 102 11.22 13.21 -2.12
C ASN A 102 12.23 12.13 -2.55
N GLU A 103 12.41 11.07 -1.75
CA GLU A 103 13.25 9.93 -2.12
C GLU A 103 12.70 9.21 -3.36
N PHE A 104 11.38 9.05 -3.45
CA PHE A 104 10.73 8.47 -4.63
C PHE A 104 11.00 9.33 -5.88
N ARG A 105 10.80 10.64 -5.78
CA ARG A 105 11.02 11.58 -6.89
C ARG A 105 12.46 11.55 -7.38
N ALA A 106 13.42 11.59 -6.45
CA ALA A 106 14.84 11.63 -6.77
C ALA A 106 15.32 10.38 -7.52
N ASN A 107 14.78 9.20 -7.16
CA ASN A 107 15.29 7.92 -7.67
C ASN A 107 14.48 7.34 -8.84
N PHE A 108 13.20 7.70 -8.98
CA PHE A 108 12.28 7.01 -9.90
C PHE A 108 11.64 7.87 -10.99
N LEU A 109 11.61 9.21 -10.89
CA LEU A 109 10.88 10.01 -11.88
C LEU A 109 11.63 10.30 -13.19
N GLY A 110 12.95 10.09 -13.24
CA GLY A 110 13.74 10.03 -14.49
C GLY A 110 13.71 11.25 -15.43
N LEU A 111 12.98 12.30 -15.06
CA LEU A 111 12.77 13.51 -15.83
C LEU A 111 13.59 14.62 -15.19
N ASN A 112 14.82 14.79 -15.68
CA ASN A 112 15.46 16.10 -15.59
C ASN A 112 14.67 17.03 -16.50
N SER A 113 14.03 18.06 -15.93
CA SER A 113 13.16 19.05 -16.58
C SER A 113 13.84 19.92 -17.64
N LYS A 114 14.95 19.48 -18.25
CA LYS A 114 15.51 20.21 -19.39
C LYS A 114 14.50 20.07 -20.52
N PRO A 115 13.84 21.15 -20.95
CA PRO A 115 12.96 21.07 -22.11
C PRO A 115 13.80 20.47 -23.25
N PRO A 116 13.30 19.48 -23.99
CA PRO A 116 14.01 19.01 -25.15
C PRO A 116 14.27 20.24 -26.02
N GLY A 117 15.55 20.61 -26.15
CA GLY A 117 15.94 21.72 -27.03
C GLY A 117 15.25 21.47 -28.37
N SER A 118 14.51 22.47 -28.85
CA SER A 118 13.59 22.38 -29.98
C SER A 118 14.20 21.60 -31.14
N LYS A 119 13.98 20.28 -31.16
CA LYS A 119 14.29 19.48 -32.35
C LYS A 119 13.14 19.77 -33.29
N GLY A 120 13.49 20.33 -34.44
CA GLY A 120 12.56 20.86 -35.43
C GLY A 120 11.39 19.92 -35.68
N SER A 121 10.23 20.52 -35.99
CA SER A 121 9.00 19.82 -36.33
C SER A 121 9.29 18.70 -37.33
N VAL A 122 9.30 17.47 -36.84
CA VAL A 122 9.21 16.30 -37.71
C VAL A 122 7.79 16.35 -38.22
N LYS A 123 7.61 16.70 -39.49
CA LYS A 123 6.32 16.61 -40.16
C LYS A 123 5.91 15.13 -40.18
N SER A 124 5.10 14.74 -39.21
CA SER A 124 4.39 13.47 -39.26
C SER A 124 3.13 13.68 -40.10
N ASN A 125 3.06 13.08 -41.28
CA ASN A 125 1.79 12.91 -41.97
C ASN A 125 0.96 11.92 -41.14
N ILE A 126 0.15 12.45 -40.22
CA ILE A 126 -0.80 11.66 -39.46
C ILE A 126 -2.13 11.76 -40.20
N ASP A 127 -2.49 10.69 -40.90
CA ASP A 127 -3.86 10.53 -41.38
C ASP A 127 -4.74 10.17 -40.18
N VAL A 128 -5.62 11.10 -39.81
CA VAL A 128 -6.61 10.89 -38.76
C VAL A 128 -7.85 10.26 -39.40
N PRO A 129 -8.18 9.00 -39.11
CA PRO A 129 -9.37 8.35 -39.67
C PRO A 129 -10.65 8.99 -39.14
N ASP A 130 -11.74 8.86 -39.89
CA ASP A 130 -13.07 9.32 -39.48
C ASP A 130 -13.46 8.67 -38.14
N ALA A 131 -13.76 9.51 -37.15
CA ALA A 131 -14.07 9.10 -35.79
C ALA A 131 -15.37 8.28 -35.69
N SER A 132 -16.25 8.38 -36.70
CA SER A 132 -17.52 7.67 -36.76
C SER A 132 -17.39 6.15 -36.81
N ALA A 133 -16.23 5.63 -37.25
CA ALA A 133 -15.96 4.20 -37.41
C ALA A 133 -15.07 3.60 -36.30
N LEU A 134 -14.74 4.36 -35.25
CA LEU A 134 -13.84 3.90 -34.19
C LEU A 134 -14.58 3.05 -33.14
N PRO A 135 -13.92 2.01 -32.60
CA PRO A 135 -14.48 1.23 -31.49
C PRO A 135 -14.58 2.07 -30.22
N ALA A 136 -15.56 1.76 -29.36
CA ALA A 136 -15.77 2.45 -28.08
C ALA A 136 -14.57 2.30 -27.10
N SER A 137 -13.80 1.22 -27.19
CA SER A 137 -12.59 1.01 -26.39
C SER A 137 -11.61 0.06 -27.09
N VAL A 138 -10.31 0.25 -26.86
CA VAL A 138 -9.25 -0.63 -27.38
C VAL A 138 -8.31 -1.01 -26.24
N ASP A 139 -8.09 -2.31 -26.02
CA ASP A 139 -7.05 -2.82 -25.13
C ASP A 139 -6.00 -3.63 -25.92
N TRP A 140 -4.83 -3.02 -26.12
CA TRP A 140 -3.72 -3.62 -26.87
C TRP A 140 -3.12 -4.87 -26.19
N ARG A 141 -3.34 -5.07 -24.89
CA ARG A 141 -2.87 -6.27 -24.18
C ARG A 141 -3.55 -7.52 -24.71
N THR A 142 -4.82 -7.41 -25.09
CA THR A 142 -5.61 -8.50 -25.70
C THR A 142 -5.11 -8.88 -27.09
N LYS A 143 -4.33 -8.00 -27.73
CA LYS A 143 -3.80 -8.19 -29.08
C LYS A 143 -2.39 -8.80 -29.08
N GLY A 144 -1.80 -9.06 -27.91
CA GLY A 144 -0.47 -9.67 -27.80
C GLY A 144 0.69 -8.77 -28.25
N VAL A 145 0.43 -7.48 -28.50
CA VAL A 145 1.44 -6.52 -28.97
C VAL A 145 2.10 -5.73 -27.83
N VAL A 146 1.68 -5.98 -26.58
CA VAL A 146 2.21 -5.33 -25.38
C VAL A 146 3.20 -6.25 -24.70
N ASN A 147 4.44 -5.77 -24.54
CA ASN A 147 5.48 -6.51 -23.81
C ASN A 147 5.13 -6.65 -22.32
N PRO A 148 5.68 -7.67 -21.61
CA PRO A 148 5.57 -7.77 -20.16
C PRO A 148 6.06 -6.49 -19.45
N ILE A 149 5.44 -6.19 -18.30
CA ILE A 149 5.80 -5.04 -17.47
C ILE A 149 7.26 -5.20 -17.01
N LYS A 150 8.07 -4.16 -17.20
CA LYS A 150 9.48 -4.13 -16.80
C LYS A 150 9.69 -3.23 -15.60
N ASP A 151 10.69 -3.56 -14.78
CA ASP A 151 11.15 -2.72 -13.66
C ASP A 151 12.31 -1.82 -14.11
N GLN A 152 12.18 -0.51 -13.90
CA GLN A 152 13.23 0.47 -14.20
C GLN A 152 14.36 0.50 -13.17
N GLY A 153 14.15 -0.10 -12.00
CA GLY A 153 15.06 0.01 -10.87
C GLY A 153 15.24 1.45 -10.39
N GLN A 154 16.32 1.69 -9.63
CA GLN A 154 16.62 3.00 -9.01
C GLN A 154 17.38 3.95 -9.95
N CYS A 155 17.47 3.64 -11.25
CA CYS A 155 18.39 4.34 -12.15
C CYS A 155 17.75 5.58 -12.81
N GLY A 156 16.47 5.87 -12.57
CA GLY A 156 15.76 6.98 -13.23
C GLY A 156 15.74 6.90 -14.77
N LYS A 157 16.03 5.74 -15.36
CA LYS A 157 16.21 5.55 -16.81
C LYS A 157 14.91 5.21 -17.54
N ILE A 158 13.78 5.80 -17.15
CA ILE A 158 12.47 5.52 -17.75
C ILE A 158 12.48 5.72 -19.27
N PHE A 159 13.25 6.71 -19.75
CA PHE A 159 13.44 6.99 -21.17
C PHE A 159 14.11 5.85 -21.96
N LEU A 160 15.04 5.11 -21.34
CA LEU A 160 15.73 3.99 -22.01
C LEU A 160 14.81 2.76 -22.13
N LEU A 161 13.94 2.53 -21.14
CA LEU A 161 12.90 1.50 -21.25
C LEU A 161 11.95 1.80 -22.41
N LEU A 162 11.49 3.05 -22.54
CA LEU A 162 10.60 3.46 -23.63
C LEU A 162 11.23 3.23 -25.01
N LYS A 163 12.51 3.60 -25.18
CA LYS A 163 13.23 3.36 -26.45
C LYS A 163 13.38 1.88 -26.81
N THR A 164 13.59 1.03 -25.81
CA THR A 164 13.82 -0.41 -26.02
C THR A 164 12.52 -1.16 -26.34
N LEU A 165 11.36 -0.64 -25.94
CA LEU A 165 10.07 -1.29 -26.17
C LEU A 165 9.54 -1.06 -27.60
N ASN A 166 9.91 0.05 -28.24
CA ASN A 166 9.44 0.41 -29.58
C ASN A 166 10.18 -0.30 -30.74
N SER A 167 11.26 -1.04 -30.48
CA SER A 167 12.02 -1.73 -31.54
C SER A 167 11.44 -3.09 -31.96
N LYS A 168 10.39 -3.58 -31.28
CA LYS A 168 9.83 -4.92 -31.50
C LYS A 168 8.36 -4.97 -31.94
N VAL A 169 7.72 -3.81 -32.12
CA VAL A 169 6.36 -3.72 -32.69
C VAL A 169 6.48 -3.53 -34.19
N ARG A 170 6.44 -4.62 -34.95
CA ARG A 170 6.31 -4.57 -36.41
C ARG A 170 4.84 -4.76 -36.72
N PHE A 171 4.14 -3.69 -37.07
CA PHE A 171 2.81 -3.79 -37.65
C PHE A 171 3.00 -4.44 -39.03
N GLY A 172 2.39 -5.61 -39.22
CA GLY A 172 2.26 -6.25 -40.53
C GLY A 172 1.11 -5.63 -41.31
#